data_AF-A0A800MN96-F1
#
_entry.id   AF-A0A800MN96-F1
#
_cell.length_a   1.000
_cell.length_b   1.000
_cell.length_c   1.000
_cell.angle_alpha   90.00
_cell.angle_beta   90.00
_cell.angle_gamma   90.00
#
_symmetry.space_group_name_H-M   'P 1'
#
loop_
_entity.id
_entity.type
_entity.pdbx_description
1 polymer ?
#
loop_
_entity_poly.entity_id
_entity_poly.type
_entity_poly.pdbx_seq_one_letter_code
_entity_poly.pdbx_strand_id
1 'polypeptide(L)' 'MLTKEIFVEIHVLHRQGHGIKAIARKLGISKNTVRKYLHPPMEYPTYSQR' A
#
# COMPACT_ATOMS: atom_id res chain seq x y z
N MET A 1 13.57 4.85 -5.96
CA MET A 1 13.41 4.36 -4.58
C MET A 1 12.09 4.84 -4.02
N LEU A 2 11.28 3.97 -3.42
CA LEU A 2 10.09 4.38 -2.66
C LEU A 2 10.54 4.59 -1.20
N THR A 3 10.53 5.84 -0.74
CA THR A 3 11.05 6.24 0.57
C THR A 3 10.07 5.85 1.69
N LYS A 4 10.58 5.71 2.92
CA LYS A 4 9.74 5.49 4.13
C LYS A 4 8.64 6.55 4.27
N GLU A 5 8.87 7.75 3.74
CA GLU A 5 7.91 8.86 3.75
C GLU A 5 6.64 8.52 2.97
N ILE A 6 6.76 8.00 1.74
CA ILE A 6 5.60 7.63 0.90
C ILE A 6 4.78 6.53 1.57
N PHE A 7 5.43 5.60 2.27
CA PHE A 7 4.72 4.55 3.03
C PHE A 7 3.85 5.13 4.13
N VAL A 8 4.41 6.02 4.95
CA VAL A 8 3.69 6.70 6.04
C VAL A 8 2.55 7.53 5.45
N GLU A 9 2.79 8.25 4.35
CA GLU A 9 1.82 9.13 3.74
C GLU A 9 0.62 8.35 3.16
N ILE A 10 0.86 7.20 2.52
CA ILE A 10 -0.21 6.28 2.07
C ILE A 10 -1.09 5.86 3.26
N HIS A 11 -0.48 5.48 4.39
CA HIS A 11 -1.20 5.03 5.58
C HIS A 11 -1.99 6.15 6.27
N VAL A 12 -1.41 7.36 6.38
CA VAL A 12 -2.09 8.52 6.94
C VAL A 12 -3.31 8.90 6.08
N LEU A 13 -3.15 8.98 4.76
CA LEU A 13 -4.26 9.31 3.85
C LEU A 13 -5.36 8.26 3.88
N HIS A 14 -5.00 6.97 3.94
CA HIS A 14 -5.97 5.89 4.06
C HIS A 14 -6.72 5.94 5.39
N ARG A 15 -6.03 6.21 6.51
CA ARG A 15 -6.66 6.39 7.83
C ARG A 15 -7.61 7.59 7.86
N GLN A 16 -7.33 8.63 7.09
CA GLN A 16 -8.23 9.78 6.89
C GLN A 16 -9.45 9.46 6.01
N GLY A 17 -9.59 8.22 5.51
CA GLY A 17 -10.72 7.78 4.70
C GLY A 17 -10.54 7.96 3.19
N HIS A 18 -9.34 8.31 2.71
CA HIS A 18 -9.11 8.42 1.26
C HIS A 18 -9.07 7.04 0.60
N GLY A 19 -9.80 6.89 -0.50
CA GLY A 19 -9.75 5.67 -1.31
C GLY A 19 -8.44 5.53 -2.11
N ILE A 20 -8.10 4.29 -2.49
CA ILE A 20 -6.87 3.94 -3.22
C ILE A 20 -6.64 4.81 -4.47
N LYS A 21 -7.70 5.08 -5.25
CA LYS A 21 -7.60 5.93 -6.46
C LYS A 21 -7.25 7.39 -6.12
N ALA A 22 -7.77 7.92 -5.02
CA ALA A 22 -7.49 9.29 -4.59
C ALA A 22 -6.05 9.42 -4.10
N ILE A 23 -5.58 8.46 -3.30
CA ILE A 23 -4.20 8.40 -2.81
C ILE A 23 -3.21 8.30 -3.98
N ALA A 24 -3.48 7.41 -4.94
CA ALA A 24 -2.64 7.24 -6.13
C ALA A 24 -2.51 8.54 -6.94
N ARG A 25 -3.62 9.26 -7.14
CA ARG A 25 -3.61 10.58 -7.82
C ARG A 25 -2.86 11.65 -7.03
N LYS A 26 -3.04 11.69 -5.71
CA LYS A 26 -2.42 12.68 -4.83
C LYS A 26 -0.89 12.52 -4.76
N LEU A 27 -0.42 11.28 -4.69
CA LEU A 27 1.00 10.95 -4.57
C LEU A 27 1.70 10.72 -5.93
N GLY A 28 0.95 10.73 -7.04
CA GLY A 28 1.51 10.49 -8.38
C GLY A 28 2.05 9.07 -8.60
N ILE A 29 1.56 8.09 -7.85
CA ILE A 29 2.01 6.68 -7.91
C ILE A 29 0.92 5.76 -8.46
N SER A 30 1.32 4.56 -8.87
CA SER A 30 0.36 3.57 -9.36
C SER A 30 -0.60 3.11 -8.25
N LYS A 31 -1.85 2.80 -8.62
CA LYS A 31 -2.84 2.19 -7.71
C LYS A 31 -2.35 0.85 -7.14
N ASN A 32 -1.54 0.12 -7.89
CA ASN A 32 -0.97 -1.16 -7.47
C ASN A 32 0.05 -0.97 -6.35
N THR A 33 0.84 0.11 -6.43
CA THR A 33 1.78 0.53 -5.38
C THR A 33 1.03 0.83 -4.09
N VAL A 34 -0.02 1.67 -4.16
CA VAL A 34 -0.87 1.99 -3.00
C VAL A 34 -1.49 0.71 -2.41
N ARG A 35 -2.03 -0.17 -3.25
CA ARG A 35 -2.62 -1.44 -2.81
C ARG A 35 -1.60 -2.35 -2.13
N LYS A 36 -0.39 -2.48 -2.69
CA LYS A 36 0.70 -3.27 -2.13
C LYS A 36 1.10 -2.78 -0.73
N TYR A 37 1.11 -1.47 -0.52
CA TYR A 37 1.50 -0.91 0.78
C TYR A 37 0.37 -0.90 1.80
N LEU A 38 -0.89 -0.78 1.38
CA LEU A 38 -2.06 -0.87 2.28
C LEU A 38 -2.42 -2.30 2.66
N HIS A 39 -2.04 -3.27 1.82
CA HIS A 39 -2.19 -4.66 2.18
C HIS A 39 -1.14 -4.98 3.25
N PRO A 40 -1.52 -5.54 4.41
CA PRO A 40 -0.53 -6.17 5.27
C PRO A 40 0.24 -7.22 4.43
N PRO A 41 1.47 -7.59 4.80
CA PRO A 41 2.09 -8.77 4.22
C PRO A 41 1.19 -9.97 4.52
N MET A 42 0.29 -10.28 3.58
CA MET A 42 -0.60 -11.42 3.66
C MET A 42 0.26 -12.63 3.36
N GLU A 43 0.57 -13.29 4.46
CA GLU A 43 0.99 -14.69 4.58
C GLU A 43 2.35 -15.01 3.96
N TYR A 44 3.26 -15.43 4.85
CA TYR A 44 4.34 -16.32 4.49
C TYR A 44 3.79 -17.37 3.52
N PRO A 45 4.50 -17.70 2.41
CA PRO A 45 4.07 -18.80 1.58
C PRO A 45 3.96 -20.05 2.45
N THR A 46 2.73 -20.46 2.76
CA THR A 46 2.47 -21.72 3.45
C THR A 46 2.71 -22.81 2.42
N TYR A 47 3.95 -23.25 2.30
CA TYR A 47 4.29 -24.41 1.50
C TYR A 47 3.61 -25.62 2.17
N SER A 48 2.53 -26.10 1.57
CA SER A 48 2.04 -27.44 1.88
C SER A 48 3.18 -28.41 1.58
N GLN A 49 3.74 -29.04 2.61
CA GLN A 49 4.63 -30.18 2.41
C GLN A 49 3.83 -31.22 1.61
N ARG A 50 4.43 -31.65 0.49
CA ARG A 50 3.89 -32.64 -0.43
C ARG A 50 3.56 -33.96 0.26
#